data_AF-A0A7S4JQA9-F1
#
_entry.id   AF-A0A7S4JQA9-F1
#
_cell.length_a   1.000
_cell.length_b   1.000
_cell.length_c   1.000
_cell.angle_alpha   90.00
_cell.angle_beta   90.00
_cell.angle_gamma   90.00
#
_symmetry.space_group_name_H-M   'P 1'
#
loop_
_entity.id
_entity.type
_entity.pdbx_description
1 polymer ?
#
loop_
_entity_poly.entity_id
_entity_poly.type
_entity_poly.pdbx_seq_one_letter_code
_entity_poly.pdbx_strand_id
1 'polypeptide(L)'
;NIIPILGVTNVIGSLLKRYLPSLHDHFRRLNLDTDVFVVDWFLSLFARSFRLEVACRVWDNFFVYQEFFLFQVVIGCLKLLSPFLLAEQDLGGCLEVLQSMKEKREEEVFSAIESIQFDRDFFWQCVHQVGLIL
;
A
#
# COMPACT_ATOMS: atom_id res chain seq x y z
N ASN A 1 0.46 -17.88 -9.49
CA ASN A 1 -0.32 -16.83 -10.17
C ASN A 1 0.28 -15.48 -9.83
N ILE A 2 1.07 -14.89 -10.72
CA ILE A 2 1.64 -13.55 -10.50
C ILE A 2 0.62 -12.54 -11.03
N ILE A 3 0.14 -11.65 -10.17
CA ILE A 3 -0.70 -10.51 -10.59
C ILE A 3 0.23 -9.51 -11.29
N PRO A 4 0.10 -9.25 -12.61
CA PRO A 4 0.86 -8.18 -13.26
C PRO A 4 0.68 -6.85 -12.54
N ILE A 5 1.70 -5.99 -12.64
CA ILE A 5 1.79 -4.76 -11.85
C ILE A 5 0.58 -3.81 -12.05
N LEU A 6 -0.01 -3.79 -13.24
CA LEU A 6 -1.24 -3.03 -13.51
C LEU A 6 -2.45 -3.58 -12.74
N GLY A 7 -2.47 -4.89 -12.48
CA GLY A 7 -3.45 -5.52 -11.62
C GLY A 7 -3.30 -5.10 -10.16
N VAL A 8 -2.06 -4.98 -9.70
CA VAL A 8 -1.73 -4.58 -8.33
C VAL A 8 -2.24 -3.19 -8.00
N THR A 9 -2.02 -2.20 -8.88
CA THR A 9 -2.45 -0.81 -8.64
C THR A 9 -3.97 -0.68 -8.56
N ASN A 10 -4.71 -1.37 -9.43
CA ASN A 10 -6.18 -1.40 -9.40
C ASN A 10 -6.74 -2.04 -8.12
N VAL A 11 -6.15 -3.14 -7.67
CA VAL A 11 -6.54 -3.79 -6.41
C VAL A 11 -6.26 -2.84 -5.25
N ILE A 12 -5.10 -2.18 -5.21
CA ILE A 12 -4.79 -1.20 -4.16
C ILE A 12 -5.73 -0.01 -4.18
N GLY A 13 -6.11 0.52 -5.34
CA GLY A 13 -7.12 1.57 -5.43
C GLY A 13 -8.45 1.14 -4.81
N SER A 14 -8.88 -0.10 -5.04
CA SER A 14 -10.11 -0.67 -4.47
C SER A 14 -10.01 -0.87 -2.95
N LEU A 15 -8.87 -1.37 -2.47
CA LEU A 15 -8.59 -1.50 -1.04
C LEU A 15 -8.50 -0.14 -0.36
N LEU A 16 -7.86 0.86 -0.99
CA LEU A 16 -7.76 2.22 -0.47
C LEU A 16 -9.13 2.84 -0.30
N LYS A 17 -10.00 2.70 -1.31
CA LYS A 17 -11.40 3.15 -1.25
C LYS A 17 -12.16 2.48 -0.09
N ARG A 18 -11.91 1.20 0.18
CA ARG A 18 -12.58 0.43 1.24
C ARG A 18 -12.09 0.81 2.63
N TYR A 19 -10.78 0.86 2.84
CA TYR A 19 -10.18 0.98 4.17
C TYR A 19 -9.87 2.43 4.57
N LEU A 20 -9.59 3.31 3.61
CA LEU A 20 -9.20 4.71 3.84
C LEU A 20 -9.95 5.65 2.86
N PRO A 21 -11.29 5.69 2.89
CA PRO A 21 -12.10 6.40 1.88
C PRO A 21 -11.77 7.90 1.80
N SER A 22 -11.52 8.55 2.93
CA SER A 22 -11.15 9.98 2.94
C SER A 22 -9.81 10.23 2.23
N LEU A 23 -8.85 9.31 2.37
CA LEU A 23 -7.55 9.40 1.71
C LEU A 23 -7.67 9.10 0.22
N HIS A 24 -8.46 8.09 -0.16
CA HIS A 24 -8.81 7.81 -1.55
C HIS A 24 -9.39 9.04 -2.26
N ASP A 25 -10.38 9.69 -1.65
CA ASP A 25 -11.03 10.87 -2.24
C ASP A 25 -10.10 12.08 -2.28
N HIS A 26 -9.18 12.20 -1.31
CA HIS A 26 -8.14 13.21 -1.32
C HIS A 26 -7.15 13.01 -2.47
N PHE A 27 -6.62 11.79 -2.65
CA PHE A 27 -5.74 11.46 -3.77
C PHE A 27 -6.39 11.74 -5.13
N ARG A 28 -7.68 11.39 -5.28
CA ARG A 28 -8.43 11.70 -6.52
C ARG A 28 -8.54 13.20 -6.79
N ARG A 29 -8.72 14.04 -5.76
CA ARG A 29 -8.77 15.50 -5.93
C ARG A 29 -7.43 16.08 -6.39
N LEU A 30 -6.33 15.48 -5.96
CA LEU A 30 -4.97 15.90 -6.32
C LEU A 30 -4.45 15.24 -7.61
N ASN A 31 -5.26 14.41 -8.28
CA ASN A 31 -4.83 13.57 -9.40
C ASN A 31 -3.60 12.70 -9.06
N LEU A 32 -3.55 12.20 -7.82
CA LEU A 32 -2.52 11.27 -7.36
C LEU A 32 -3.03 9.84 -7.60
N ASP A 33 -2.58 9.25 -8.70
CA ASP A 33 -2.85 7.85 -9.00
C ASP A 33 -1.93 6.93 -8.19
N THR A 34 -2.45 5.76 -7.79
CA THR A 34 -1.71 4.84 -6.90
C THR A 34 -0.46 4.24 -7.56
N ASP A 35 -0.45 4.15 -8.89
CA ASP A 35 0.69 3.64 -9.67
C ASP A 35 1.98 4.44 -9.44
N VAL A 36 1.87 5.75 -9.20
CA VAL A 36 3.00 6.67 -8.97
C VAL A 36 3.93 6.19 -7.86
N PHE A 37 3.42 5.54 -6.82
CA PHE A 37 4.22 5.04 -5.69
C PHE A 37 4.17 3.51 -5.54
N VAL A 38 3.05 2.87 -5.86
CA VAL A 38 2.87 1.41 -5.69
C VAL A 38 3.82 0.63 -6.57
N VAL A 39 4.06 1.07 -7.81
CA VAL A 39 4.94 0.37 -8.74
C VAL A 39 6.35 0.25 -8.15
N ASP A 40 6.86 1.35 -7.58
CA ASP A 40 8.16 1.40 -6.92
C ASP A 40 8.26 0.42 -5.74
N TRP A 41 7.21 0.41 -4.91
CA TRP A 41 7.11 -0.41 -3.72
C TRP A 41 7.04 -1.90 -4.07
N PHE A 42 6.26 -2.29 -5.07
CA PHE A 42 6.16 -3.70 -5.46
C PHE A 42 7.37 -4.20 -6.24
N LEU A 43 7.90 -3.42 -7.20
CA LEU A 43 9.06 -3.84 -8.00
C LEU A 43 10.33 -4.00 -7.16
N SER A 44 10.47 -3.20 -6.10
CA SER A 44 11.58 -3.34 -5.16
C SER A 44 11.27 -4.24 -3.97
N LEU A 45 10.06 -4.83 -3.92
CA LEU A 45 9.54 -5.55 -2.77
C LEU A 45 9.77 -4.77 -1.47
N PHE A 46 9.50 -3.46 -1.49
CA PHE A 46 9.68 -2.50 -0.41
C PHE A 46 11.13 -2.19 0.01
N ALA A 47 12.15 -2.80 -0.63
CA ALA A 47 13.56 -2.58 -0.30
C ALA A 47 14.02 -1.12 -0.49
N ARG A 48 13.40 -0.39 -1.42
CA ARG A 48 13.71 1.04 -1.64
C ARG A 48 12.88 1.98 -0.78
N SER A 49 11.80 1.47 -0.18
CA SER A 49 10.77 2.24 0.54
C SER A 49 10.94 2.20 2.05
N PHE A 50 11.57 1.14 2.59
CA PHE A 50 11.88 0.99 4.00
C PHE A 50 13.38 0.83 4.25
N ARG A 51 13.77 0.95 5.53
CA ARG A 51 15.05 0.40 6.01
C ARG A 51 15.08 -1.11 5.78
N LEU A 52 16.27 -1.66 5.50
CA LEU A 52 16.43 -3.07 5.15
C LEU A 52 15.85 -4.02 6.21
N GLU A 53 16.02 -3.72 7.50
CA GLU A 53 15.49 -4.51 8.62
C GLU A 53 13.96 -4.67 8.54
N VAL A 54 13.26 -3.57 8.25
CA VAL A 54 11.79 -3.56 8.09
C VAL A 54 11.39 -4.32 6.82
N ALA A 55 12.12 -4.13 5.72
CA ALA A 55 11.86 -4.84 4.46
C ALA A 55 12.03 -6.36 4.64
N CYS A 56 13.09 -6.82 5.32
CA CYS A 56 13.31 -8.22 5.64
C CYS A 56 12.15 -8.81 6.43
N ARG A 57 11.66 -8.12 7.47
CA ARG A 57 10.50 -8.61 8.24
C ARG A 57 9.22 -8.66 7.39
N VAL A 58 9.03 -7.71 6.47
CA VAL A 58 7.93 -7.77 5.49
C VAL A 58 8.07 -9.01 4.61
N TRP A 59 9.29 -9.37 4.19
CA TRP A 59 9.54 -10.57 3.39
C TRP A 59 9.28 -11.85 4.16
N ASP A 60 9.71 -11.95 5.42
CA ASP A 60 9.44 -13.11 6.28
C ASP A 60 7.93 -13.37 6.38
N ASN A 61 7.16 -12.31 6.61
CA ASN A 61 5.70 -12.41 6.66
C ASN A 61 5.09 -12.72 5.29
N PHE A 62 5.63 -12.17 4.21
CA PHE A 62 5.21 -12.50 2.85
C PHE A 62 5.43 -13.99 2.53
N PHE A 63 6.53 -14.61 2.95
CA PHE A 63 6.74 -16.04 2.71
C PHE A 63 5.79 -16.94 3.52
N VAL A 64 5.30 -16.47 4.67
CA VAL A 64 4.32 -17.20 5.50
C VAL A 64 2.89 -16.97 5.02
N TYR A 65 2.53 -15.73 4.73
CA TYR A 65 1.17 -15.29 4.44
C TYR A 65 0.90 -15.11 2.94
N GLN A 66 1.89 -15.19 2.06
CA GLN A 66 1.74 -15.01 0.60
C GLN A 66 1.35 -13.57 0.19
N GLU A 67 0.90 -13.41 -1.05
CA GLU A 67 0.81 -12.11 -1.74
C GLU A 67 -0.12 -11.09 -1.10
N PHE A 68 -1.24 -11.49 -0.48
CA PHE A 68 -2.19 -10.54 0.12
C PHE A 68 -1.55 -9.71 1.24
N PHE A 69 -0.51 -10.26 1.89
CA PHE A 69 0.22 -9.54 2.94
C PHE A 69 0.87 -8.27 2.40
N LEU A 70 1.40 -8.28 1.17
CA LEU A 70 1.99 -7.09 0.56
C LEU A 70 0.96 -5.97 0.33
N PHE A 71 -0.28 -6.34 0.01
CA PHE A 71 -1.39 -5.37 -0.11
C PHE A 71 -1.79 -4.80 1.25
N GLN A 72 -1.83 -5.64 2.28
CA GLN A 72 -2.05 -5.19 3.65
C GLN A 72 -0.93 -4.23 4.12
N VAL A 73 0.34 -4.50 3.75
CA VAL A 73 1.47 -3.60 4.01
C VAL A 73 1.21 -2.22 3.41
N VAL A 74 0.80 -2.14 2.14
CA VAL A 74 0.50 -0.85 1.50
C VAL A 74 -0.59 -0.09 2.25
N ILE A 75 -1.72 -0.74 2.57
CA ILE A 75 -2.82 -0.09 3.27
C ILE A 75 -2.40 0.34 4.69
N GLY A 76 -1.62 -0.47 5.39
CA GLY A 76 -1.04 -0.13 6.70
C GLY A 76 -0.16 1.12 6.63
N CYS A 77 0.73 1.20 5.63
CA CYS A 77 1.60 2.36 5.42
C CYS A 77 0.80 3.62 5.09
N LEU A 78 -0.18 3.52 4.20
CA LEU A 78 -1.06 4.64 3.87
C LEU A 78 -1.89 5.09 5.08
N LYS A 79 -2.32 4.16 5.95
CA LYS A 79 -3.00 4.50 7.21
C LYS A 79 -2.07 5.25 8.16
N LEU A 80 -0.82 4.79 8.32
CA LEU A 80 0.20 5.45 9.14
C LEU A 80 0.45 6.89 8.68
N LEU A 81 0.52 7.10 7.36
CA LEU A 81 0.79 8.41 6.78
C LEU A 81 -0.45 9.29 6.60
N SER A 82 -1.66 8.73 6.73
CA SER A 82 -2.91 9.42 6.41
C SER A 82 -3.08 10.82 7.04
N PRO A 83 -2.69 11.07 8.31
CA PRO A 83 -2.81 12.41 8.89
C PRO A 83 -1.97 13.47 8.17
N PHE A 84 -0.79 13.07 7.70
CA PHE A 84 0.12 13.96 6.98
C PHE A 84 -0.31 14.10 5.52
N LEU A 85 -0.67 13.00 4.86
CA LEU A 85 -1.15 13.01 3.48
C LEU A 85 -2.40 13.87 3.30
N LEU A 86 -3.33 13.82 4.25
CA LEU A 86 -4.55 14.64 4.19
C LEU A 86 -4.32 16.14 4.44
N ALA A 87 -3.17 16.51 4.99
CA ALA A 87 -2.80 17.91 5.23
C ALA A 87 -2.22 18.58 3.97
N GLU A 88 -1.64 17.79 3.07
CA GLU A 88 -1.05 18.27 1.83
C GLU A 88 -2.12 18.78 0.85
N GLN A 89 -1.77 19.77 0.03
CA GLN A 89 -2.70 20.40 -0.91
C GLN A 89 -2.33 20.17 -2.37
N ASP A 90 -1.22 19.49 -2.63
CA ASP A 90 -0.75 19.18 -3.97
C ASP A 90 -0.05 17.81 -4.03
N LEU A 91 0.21 17.37 -5.26
CA LEU A 91 0.87 16.10 -5.56
C LEU A 91 2.29 16.05 -4.98
N GLY A 92 3.04 17.15 -5.04
CA GLY A 92 4.43 17.20 -4.60
C GLY A 92 4.57 16.91 -3.12
N GLY A 93 3.79 17.60 -2.28
CA GLY A 93 3.76 17.38 -0.84
C GLY A 93 3.38 15.95 -0.47
N CYS A 94 2.36 15.38 -1.14
CA CYS A 94 1.98 13.99 -0.92
C CYS A 94 3.12 13.01 -1.27
N LEU A 95 3.89 13.26 -2.34
CA LEU A 95 5.04 12.43 -2.71
C LEU A 95 6.18 12.53 -1.69
N GLU A 96 6.45 13.71 -1.14
CA GLU A 96 7.42 13.88 -0.05
C GLU A 96 7.00 13.09 1.21
N VAL A 97 5.72 13.17 1.58
CA VAL A 97 5.18 12.38 2.70
C VAL A 97 5.30 10.88 2.44
N LEU A 98 4.99 10.40 1.24
CA LEU A 98 5.15 8.99 0.86
C LEU A 98 6.62 8.54 0.93
N GLN A 99 7.56 9.40 0.52
CA GLN A 99 9.00 9.11 0.59
C GLN A 99 9.53 9.05 2.02
N SER A 100 8.86 9.72 2.98
CA SER A 100 9.20 9.66 4.40
C SER A 100 9.04 8.28 5.04
N MET A 101 8.46 7.29 4.33
CA MET A 101 8.37 5.90 4.80
C MET A 101 9.73 5.30 5.19
N LYS A 102 10.82 5.74 4.56
CA LYS A 102 12.18 5.26 4.89
C LYS A 102 12.61 5.59 6.31
N GLU A 103 12.03 6.64 6.89
CA GLU A 103 12.36 7.12 8.23
C GLU A 103 11.47 6.50 9.32
N LYS A 104 10.45 5.72 8.94
CA LYS A 104 9.53 5.10 9.90
C LYS A 104 10.19 3.91 10.60
N ARG A 105 9.98 3.82 11.91
CA ARG A 105 10.46 2.70 12.72
C ARG A 105 9.62 1.46 12.47
N GLU A 106 10.24 0.31 12.68
CA GLU A 106 9.60 -0.99 12.50
C GLU A 106 8.30 -1.12 13.31
N GLU A 107 8.31 -0.68 14.57
CA GLU A 107 7.15 -0.80 15.44
C GLU A 107 5.95 0.02 14.94
N GLU A 108 6.21 1.20 14.38
CA GLU A 108 5.17 2.07 13.81
C GLU A 108 4.56 1.44 12.56
N VAL A 109 5.41 0.89 11.68
CA VAL A 109 4.98 0.23 10.45
C VAL A 109 4.14 -1.01 10.77
N PHE A 110 4.65 -1.92 11.59
CA PHE A 110 3.94 -3.16 11.90
C PHE A 110 2.68 -2.94 12.74
N SER A 111 2.69 -2.01 13.70
CA SER A 111 1.48 -1.65 14.44
C SER A 111 0.38 -1.12 13.50
N ALA A 112 0.74 -0.31 12.50
CA ALA A 112 -0.22 0.17 11.52
C ALA A 112 -0.77 -0.96 10.64
N ILE A 113 0.08 -1.89 10.17
CA ILE A 113 -0.30 -3.06 9.35
C ILE A 113 -1.26 -3.99 10.12
N GLU A 114 -0.92 -4.30 11.37
CA GLU A 114 -1.71 -5.19 12.25
C GLU A 114 -3.05 -4.56 12.64
N SER A 115 -3.14 -3.23 12.67
CA SER A 115 -4.39 -2.52 12.93
C SER A 115 -5.41 -2.60 11.78
N ILE A 116 -5.02 -3.13 10.62
CA ILE A 116 -5.92 -3.36 9.48
C ILE A 116 -6.62 -4.70 9.68
N GLN A 117 -7.94 -4.67 9.90
CA GLN A 117 -8.78 -5.86 9.81
C GLN A 117 -8.96 -6.24 8.33
N PHE A 118 -7.96 -6.92 7.77
CA PHE A 118 -7.88 -7.20 6.34
C PHE A 118 -8.82 -8.33 5.94
N ASP A 119 -9.89 -7.97 5.23
CA ASP A 119 -10.86 -8.87 4.62
C ASP A 119 -10.27 -9.54 3.37
N ARG A 120 -9.98 -10.83 3.49
CA ARG A 120 -9.40 -11.64 2.40
C ARG A 120 -10.40 -11.94 1.30
N ASP A 121 -11.67 -12.09 1.63
CA ASP A 121 -12.71 -12.38 0.64
C ASP A 121 -12.89 -11.17 -0.27
N PHE A 122 -12.92 -9.97 0.32
CA PHE A 122 -12.93 -8.72 -0.43
C PHE A 122 -11.67 -8.56 -1.30
N PHE A 123 -10.49 -8.87 -0.76
CA PHE A 123 -9.25 -8.84 -1.55
C PHE A 123 -9.34 -9.73 -2.79
N TRP A 124 -9.77 -10.99 -2.64
CA TRP A 124 -9.89 -11.91 -3.76
C TRP A 124 -10.96 -11.47 -4.77
N GLN A 125 -12.08 -10.91 -4.30
CA GLN A 125 -13.07 -10.28 -5.18
C GLN A 125 -12.44 -9.18 -6.05
N CYS A 126 -11.61 -8.31 -5.46
CA CYS A 126 -10.89 -7.29 -6.22
C CYS A 126 -9.93 -7.91 -7.24
N VAL A 127 -9.15 -8.94 -6.86
CA VAL A 127 -8.23 -9.62 -7.78
C VAL A 127 -8.97 -10.23 -8.98
N HIS A 128 -10.13 -10.86 -8.73
CA HIS A 128 -10.95 -11.44 -9.80
C HIS A 128 -11.56 -10.40 -10.73
N GLN A 129 -11.98 -9.23 -10.21
CA GLN A 129 -12.54 -8.15 -11.02
C GLN A 129 -11.54 -7.54 -12.01
N VAL A 130 -10.24 -7.57 -11.69
CA VAL A 130 -9.19 -7.01 -12.56
C VAL A 130 -8.80 -7.97 -13.69
N GLY A 131 -9.45 -9.12 -13.81
CA GLY A 131 -9.39 -9.97 -15.02
C GLY A 131 -8.09 -10.78 -15.16
N LEU A 132 -7.36 -11.01 -14.08
CA LEU A 132 -6.12 -11.81 -14.09
C LEU A 132 -6.39 -13.21 -13.54
N ILE A 133 -7.29 -13.91 -14.22
CA ILE A 133 -7.40 -15.37 -14.13
C ILE A 133 -6.76 -15.91 -15.41
N LEU A 134 -5.56 -16.49 -15.28
CA LEU A 134 -5.20 -17.67 -16.06
C LEU A 134 -5.33 -18.86 -15.13
#